data_AF-A0A2D5X2T7-F1
#
_entry.id   AF-A0A2D5X2T7-F1
#
_cell.length_a   1.000
_cell.length_b   1.000
_cell.length_c   1.000
_cell.angle_alpha   90.00
_cell.angle_beta   90.00
_cell.angle_gamma   90.00
#
_symmetry.space_group_name_H-M   'P 1'
#
loop_
_entity.id
_entity.type
_entity.pdbx_description
1 polymer ?
#
loop_
_entity_poly.entity_id
_entity_poly.type
_entity_poly.pdbx_seq_one_letter_code
_entity_poly.pdbx_strand_id
1 'polypeptide(L)' 'MYVCPKCEATEVYAELKQTRASDEPETRILTCKECLHGWREY' A
#
# COMPACT_ATOMS: atom_id res chain seq x y z
N MET A 1 6.60 -7.41 -5.32
CA MET A 1 5.31 -8.12 -5.31
C MET A 1 4.79 -8.02 -3.89
N TYR A 2 3.67 -7.34 -3.67
CA TYR A 2 3.14 -7.12 -2.32
C TYR A 2 2.27 -8.31 -1.93
N VAL A 3 2.43 -8.78 -0.70
CA VAL A 3 1.64 -9.89 -0.14
C VAL A 3 0.84 -9.35 1.03
N CYS A 4 -0.46 -9.63 1.05
CA CYS A 4 -1.30 -9.19 2.14
C CYS A 4 -0.90 -9.89 3.45
N PRO A 5 -0.59 -9.15 4.52
CA PRO A 5 -0.23 -9.76 5.81
C PRO A 5 -1.40 -10.45 6.51
N LYS A 6 -2.63 -10.26 6.01
CA LYS A 6 -3.86 -10.80 6.63
C LYS A 6 -4.35 -12.10 5.99
N CYS A 7 -4.21 -12.22 4.67
CA CYS A 7 -4.76 -13.35 3.90
C CYS A 7 -3.77 -13.93 2.89
N GLU A 8 -2.52 -13.45 2.89
CA GLU A 8 -1.43 -13.94 2.01
C GLU A 8 -1.71 -13.83 0.51
N ALA A 9 -2.72 -13.03 0.14
CA ALA A 9 -3.04 -12.71 -1.24
C ALA A 9 -1.90 -11.92 -1.91
N THR A 10 -1.62 -12.27 -3.15
CA THR A 10 -0.63 -11.58 -4.01
C THR A 10 -1.24 -10.47 -4.86
N GLU A 11 -2.58 -10.39 -4.95
CA GLU A 11 -3.30 -9.32 -5.62
C GLU A 11 -3.51 -8.12 -4.68
N VAL A 12 -2.63 -7.12 -4.81
CA VAL A 12 -2.63 -5.89 -4.01
C VAL A 12 -2.50 -4.68 -4.93
N TYR A 13 -3.38 -3.69 -4.73
CA TYR A 13 -3.30 -2.39 -5.39
C TYR A 13 -2.33 -1.49 -4.63
N ALA A 14 -1.36 -0.90 -5.35
CA ALA A 14 -0.41 0.06 -4.79
C ALA A 14 -0.70 1.45 -5.34
N GLU A 15 -1.05 2.39 -4.47
CA GLU A 15 -1.24 3.80 -4.77
C GLU A 15 -0.09 4.61 -4.17
N LEU A 16 0.65 5.31 -5.02
CA LEU A 16 1.69 6.23 -4.61
C LEU A 16 1.06 7.58 -4.28
N LYS A 17 1.13 7.99 -3.02
CA LYS A 17 0.64 9.28 -2.58
C LYS A 17 1.80 10.11 -2.05
N GLN A 18 2.14 11.16 -2.78
CA GLN A 18 3.02 12.19 -2.26
C GLN A 18 2.25 13.02 -1.24
N THR A 19 2.72 13.06 0.01
CA THR A 19 2.32 14.12 0.93
C THR A 19 2.91 15.44 0.43
N ARG A 20 2.18 16.53 0.67
CA ARG A 20 2.33 17.84 0.04
C ARG A 20 3.69 18.52 0.25
N ALA A 21 4.58 17.97 1.07
CA ALA A 21 5.91 18.50 1.33
C ALA A 21 6.95 17.76 0.47
N SER A 22 7.70 18.52 -0.35
CA SER A 22 8.81 17.98 -1.17
C SER A 22 9.94 17.28 -0.38
N ASP A 23 9.92 17.37 0.95
CA ASP A 23 10.92 16.79 1.86
C ASP A 23 10.49 15.42 2.45
N GLU A 24 9.24 14.99 2.28
CA GLU A 24 8.77 13.69 2.79
C GLU A 24 8.88 12.59 1.73
N PRO A 25 9.31 11.37 2.09
CA PRO A 25 9.30 10.24 1.18
C PRO A 25 7.87 9.89 0.74
N GLU A 26 7.73 9.48 -0.52
CA GLU A 26 6.46 9.04 -1.11
C GLU A 26 5.83 7.93 -0.26
N THR A 27 4.61 8.15 0.27
CA THR A 27 3.91 7.10 1.00
C THR A 27 3.22 6.17 0.01
N ARG A 28 3.48 4.88 0.10
CA ARG A 28 2.77 3.85 -0.68
C ARG A 28 1.60 3.34 0.11
N ILE A 29 0.40 3.52 -0.41
CA ILE A 29 -0.83 2.96 0.15
C ILE A 29 -1.12 1.67 -0.59
N LEU A 30 -1.11 0.55 0.14
CA LEU A 30 -1.34 -0.79 -0.37
C LEU A 30 -2.74 -1.24 0.06
N THR A 31 -3.52 -1.78 -0.87
CA THR A 31 -4.87 -2.29 -0.62
C THR A 31 -5.04 -3.68 -1.21
N CYS A 32 -5.30 -4.67 -0.36
CA CYS A 32 -5.57 -6.04 -0.81
C CYS A 32 -6.90 -6.12 -1.57
N LYS A 33 -6.89 -6.79 -2.73
CA LYS A 33 -8.11 -6.98 -3.54
C LYS A 33 -9.05 -8.04 -2.95
N GLU A 34 -8.51 -9.05 -2.27
CA GLU A 34 -9.32 -10.14 -1.70
C GLU A 34 -9.99 -9.75 -0.38
N CYS A 35 -9.22 -9.24 0.59
CA CYS A 35 -9.75 -8.96 1.93
C CYS A 35 -9.97 -7.47 2.23
N LEU A 36 -9.70 -6.59 1.26
CA LEU A 36 -9.84 -5.12 1.38
C LEU A 36 -9.02 -4.51 2.52
N HIS A 37 -7.99 -5.21 2.99
CA HIS A 37 -7.07 -4.69 4.00
C HIS A 37 -6.15 -3.64 3.38
N GLY A 38 -6.16 -2.43 3.95
CA GLY A 38 -5.28 -1.34 3.56
C GLY A 38 -4.14 -1.14 4.55
N TRP A 39 -2.91 -0.98 4.07
CA TRP A 39 -1.74 -0.62 4.88
C TRP A 39 -0.84 0.36 4.12
N ARG A 40 0.09 0.99 4.85
CA ARG A 40 1.03 1.96 4.30
C ARG A 40 2.45 1.42 4.37
N GLU A 41 3.20 1.59 3.29
CA GLU A 41 4.64 1.35 3.21
C GLU A 41 5.33 2.71 3.13
N TYR A 42 6.38 2.87 3.94
CA TYR A 42 7.23 4.06 4.00
C TYR A 42 8.58 3.76 3.37
#